data_AF-A0A815Y458-F1
#
_entry.id   AF-A0A815Y458-F1
#
_cell.length_a   1.000
_cell.length_b   1.000
_cell.length_c   1.000
_cell.angle_alpha   90.00
_cell.angle_beta   90.00
_cell.angle_gamma   90.00
#
_symmetry.space_group_name_H-M   'P 1'
#
loop_
_entity.id
_entity.type
_entity.pdbx_description
1 polymer ?
#
loop_
_entity_poly.entity_id
_entity_poly.type
_entity_poly.pdbx_seq_one_letter_code
_entity_poly.pdbx_strand_id
1 'polypeptide(L)'
;MSELSSSAQIFLLLVLLILCVLIIHLLIRKRFNYIPESVAIIYIGGIFGLVLKVYNQWTNKSQESTATIAQASTPLLNSNVFFMLFLPPIIFEQGYHLHKGNFFRNLGTISTFAIFGTTINALVTGAGL
;
A
#
# COMPACT_ATOMS: atom_id res chain seq x y z
N MET A 1 -31.52 32.65 -7.03
CA MET A 1 -30.05 32.52 -6.83
C MET A 1 -29.65 31.16 -6.23
N SER A 2 -30.56 30.39 -5.62
CA SER A 2 -30.31 29.00 -5.17
C SER A 2 -30.29 27.98 -6.33
N GLU A 3 -31.15 28.12 -7.33
CA GLU A 3 -31.26 27.19 -8.47
C GLU A 3 -29.98 27.12 -9.33
N LEU A 4 -29.33 28.27 -9.57
CA LEU A 4 -28.13 28.37 -10.41
C LEU A 4 -26.92 27.65 -9.77
N SER A 5 -26.82 27.66 -8.44
CA SER A 5 -25.75 26.97 -7.71
C SER A 5 -25.92 25.45 -7.74
N SER A 6 -27.15 24.95 -7.66
CA SER A 6 -27.43 23.50 -7.75
C SER A 6 -27.11 22.92 -9.13
N SER A 7 -27.44 23.64 -10.22
CA SER A 7 -27.10 23.22 -11.58
C SER A 7 -25.57 23.24 -11.83
N ALA A 8 -24.86 24.24 -11.29
CA ALA A 8 -23.40 24.32 -11.39
C ALA A 8 -22.69 23.17 -10.66
N GLN A 9 -23.21 22.75 -9.50
CA GLN A 9 -22.67 21.60 -8.75
C GLN A 9 -22.78 20.28 -9.51
N ILE A 10 -23.93 20.03 -10.16
CA ILE A 10 -24.14 18.81 -10.96
C ILE A 10 -23.26 18.81 -12.20
N PHE A 11 -23.12 19.97 -12.86
CA PHE A 11 -22.21 20.12 -14.00
C PHE A 11 -20.74 19.85 -13.60
N LEU A 12 -20.30 20.40 -12.46
CA LEU A 12 -18.95 20.18 -11.94
C LEU A 12 -18.72 18.71 -11.58
N LEU A 13 -19.71 18.05 -10.95
CA LEU A 13 -19.66 16.62 -10.66
C LEU A 13 -19.54 15.77 -11.94
N LEU A 14 -20.27 16.12 -12.99
CA LEU A 14 -20.26 15.40 -14.26
C LEU A 14 -18.92 15.57 -14.99
N VAL A 15 -18.36 16.78 -15.00
CA VAL A 15 -17.01 17.05 -15.50
C VAL A 15 -15.95 16.31 -14.70
N LEU A 16 -16.06 16.27 -13.37
CA LEU A 16 -15.15 15.54 -12.48
C LEU A 16 -15.20 14.03 -12.77
N LEU A 17 -16.39 13.48 -13.02
CA LEU A 17 -16.58 12.07 -13.36
C LEU A 17 -15.93 11.74 -14.71
N ILE A 18 -16.15 12.57 -15.74
CA ILE A 18 -15.50 12.42 -17.05
C ILE A 18 -13.98 12.48 -16.93
N LEU A 19 -13.46 13.42 -16.14
CA LEU A 19 -12.03 13.59 -15.92
C LEU A 19 -11.43 12.39 -15.18
N CYS A 20 -12.12 11.84 -14.18
CA CYS A 20 -11.73 10.62 -13.48
C CYS A 20 -11.66 9.42 -14.43
N VAL A 21 -12.68 9.23 -15.28
CA VAL A 21 -12.71 8.15 -16.29
C VAL A 21 -11.59 8.33 -17.32
N LEU A 22 -11.33 9.56 -17.77
CA LEU A 22 -10.26 9.88 -18.71
C LEU A 22 -8.88 9.60 -18.11
N ILE A 23 -8.66 9.98 -16.85
CA ILE A 23 -7.41 9.68 -16.13
C ILE A 23 -7.20 8.18 -15.99
N ILE A 24 -8.23 7.41 -15.60
CA ILE A 24 -8.14 5.94 -15.50
C ILE A 24 -7.81 5.34 -16.88
N HIS A 25 -8.48 5.79 -17.93
CA HIS A 25 -8.24 5.32 -19.30
C HIS A 25 -6.82 5.65 -19.80
N LEU A 26 -6.33 6.85 -19.48
CA LEU A 26 -4.98 7.27 -19.83
C LEU A 26 -3.91 6.52 -19.01
N LEU A 27 -4.20 6.22 -17.73
CA LEU A 27 -3.34 5.44 -16.83
C LEU A 27 -3.13 4.01 -17.36
N ILE A 28 -4.21 3.37 -17.82
CA ILE A 28 -4.16 2.01 -18.40
C ILE A 28 -3.42 2.01 -19.75
N ARG A 29 -3.54 3.07 -20.55
CA ARG A 29 -2.87 3.18 -21.85
C ARG A 29 -1.38 3.54 -21.77
N LYS A 30 -0.95 4.25 -20.72
CA LYS A 30 0.44 4.72 -20.57
C LYS A 30 1.44 3.65 -20.12
N ARG A 31 1.01 2.41 -19.83
CA ARG A 31 1.84 1.19 -19.57
C ARG A 31 3.29 1.52 -19.18
N PHE A 32 3.48 2.17 -18.02
CA PHE A 32 4.79 2.35 -17.41
C PHE A 32 5.25 0.99 -16.87
N ASN A 33 5.77 0.13 -17.75
CA ASN A 33 6.03 -1.28 -17.45
C ASN A 33 7.41 -1.55 -16.83
N TYR A 34 8.01 -0.56 -16.16
CA TYR A 34 9.37 -0.70 -15.61
C TYR A 34 9.39 -0.83 -14.08
N ILE A 35 8.32 -0.46 -13.37
CA ILE A 35 8.27 -0.53 -11.91
C ILE A 35 6.97 -1.22 -11.47
N PRO A 36 7.03 -2.29 -10.63
CA PRO A 36 5.85 -2.88 -10.03
C PRO A 36 5.13 -1.84 -9.16
N GLU A 37 3.79 -1.85 -9.16
CA GLU A 37 2.98 -0.94 -8.34
C GLU A 37 3.41 -0.97 -6.86
N SER A 38 3.65 -2.16 -6.32
CA SER A 38 4.12 -2.33 -4.95
C SER A 38 5.48 -1.68 -4.68
N VAL A 39 6.41 -1.75 -5.64
CA VAL A 39 7.75 -1.13 -5.51
C VAL A 39 7.65 0.38 -5.57
N ALA A 40 6.76 0.92 -6.40
CA ALA A 40 6.51 2.36 -6.46
C ALA A 40 6.00 2.90 -5.11
N ILE A 41 5.07 2.19 -4.47
CA ILE A 41 4.51 2.57 -3.16
C ILE A 41 5.61 2.54 -2.07
N ILE A 42 6.45 1.50 -2.04
CA ILE A 42 7.58 1.40 -1.11
C ILE A 42 8.53 2.59 -1.29
N TYR A 43 8.84 2.94 -2.53
CA TYR A 43 9.75 4.04 -2.84
C TYR A 43 9.18 5.40 -2.41
N ILE A 44 7.89 5.66 -2.69
CA ILE A 44 7.19 6.89 -2.27
C ILE A 44 7.19 7.01 -0.74
N GLY A 45 6.86 5.93 -0.02
CA GLY A 45 6.89 5.92 1.45
C GLY A 45 8.29 6.16 2.02
N GLY A 46 9.32 5.57 1.40
CA GLY A 46 10.72 5.78 1.78
C GLY A 46 11.18 7.23 1.59
N ILE A 47 10.86 7.84 0.45
CA ILE A 47 11.15 9.27 0.20
C ILE A 47 10.41 10.14 1.22
N PHE A 48 9.12 9.90 1.43
CA PHE A 48 8.32 10.67 2.37
C PHE A 48 8.89 10.60 3.80
N GLY A 49 9.27 9.41 4.27
CA GLY A 49 9.93 9.22 5.55
C GLY A 49 11.29 9.91 5.65
N LEU A 50 12.09 9.88 4.58
CA LEU A 50 13.39 10.56 4.53
C LEU A 50 13.22 12.08 4.58
N VAL A 51 12.28 12.63 3.83
CA VAL A 51 11.97 14.08 3.83
C VAL A 51 11.56 14.54 5.23
N LEU A 52 10.70 13.79 5.92
CA LEU A 52 10.32 14.09 7.30
C LEU A 52 11.52 14.04 8.26
N LYS A 53 12.41 13.05 8.11
CA LYS A 53 13.63 12.94 8.92
C LYS A 53 14.56 14.14 8.69
N VAL A 54 14.78 14.53 7.44
CA VAL A 54 15.63 15.69 7.08
C VAL A 54 15.03 16.99 7.62
N TYR A 55 13.73 17.19 7.47
CA TYR A 55 13.02 18.35 7.99
C TYR A 55 13.13 18.45 9.53
N ASN A 56 12.92 17.32 10.23
CA ASN A 56 13.03 17.23 11.69
C ASN A 56 14.48 17.33 12.20
N GLN A 57 15.48 16.97 11.38
CA GLN A 57 16.90 17.13 11.72
C GLN A 57 17.36 18.58 11.53
N TRP A 58 16.80 19.29 10.54
CA TRP A 58 17.15 20.68 10.25
C TRP A 58 16.56 21.66 11.27
N THR A 59 15.36 21.35 11.79
CA THR A 59 14.80 22.06 12.95
C THR A 59 15.31 21.36 14.21
N ASN A 60 16.18 22.00 15.00
CA ASN A 60 16.77 21.43 16.23
C ASN A 60 15.71 21.16 17.33
N LYS A 61 14.74 20.28 17.09
CA LYS A 61 13.85 19.72 18.11
C LYS A 61 14.33 18.34 18.47
N SER A 62 14.85 18.24 19.69
CA SER A 62 15.26 17.03 20.40
C SER A 62 14.32 15.84 20.14
N GLN A 63 14.71 15.01 19.18
CA GLN A 63 14.82 13.54 19.11
C GLN A 63 13.96 12.60 19.99
N GLU A 64 13.14 13.04 20.95
CA GLU A 64 12.50 12.10 21.90
C GLU A 64 10.96 12.14 21.95
N SER A 65 10.28 13.02 21.20
CA SER A 65 8.80 13.10 21.26
C SER A 65 8.06 13.20 19.93
N THR A 66 8.73 13.14 18.78
CA THR A 66 8.03 13.09 17.48
C THR A 66 7.52 11.68 17.14
N ALA A 67 8.05 10.64 17.81
CA ALA A 67 7.41 9.33 17.81
C ALA A 67 6.04 9.41 18.50
N THR A 68 5.98 10.07 19.65
CA THR A 68 4.77 10.16 20.49
C THR A 68 3.68 11.07 19.90
N ILE A 69 4.04 12.19 19.25
CA ILE A 69 3.04 13.12 18.67
C ILE A 69 2.41 12.57 17.37
N ALA A 70 3.17 11.83 16.56
CA ALA A 70 2.63 11.13 15.38
C ALA A 70 1.84 9.86 15.76
N GLN A 71 2.21 9.20 16.86
CA GLN A 71 1.47 8.03 17.39
C GLN A 71 0.15 8.41 18.05
N ALA A 72 0.02 9.62 18.61
CA ALA A 72 -1.19 10.08 19.27
C ALA A 72 -2.32 10.51 18.32
N SER A 73 -1.99 10.89 17.08
CA SER A 73 -2.96 11.50 16.14
C SER A 73 -3.44 10.54 15.04
N THR A 74 -2.80 9.38 14.86
CA THR A 74 -3.22 8.38 13.87
C THR A 74 -2.99 6.96 14.40
N PRO A 75 -4.00 6.31 15.00
CA PRO A 75 -3.88 4.94 15.52
C PRO A 75 -3.51 3.92 14.42
N LEU A 76 -3.76 4.25 13.16
CA LEU A 76 -3.38 3.48 11.97
C LEU A 76 -1.86 3.46 11.71
N LEU A 77 -1.09 4.43 12.26
CA LEU A 77 0.37 4.43 12.16
C LEU A 77 1.06 3.55 13.21
N ASN A 78 0.31 2.98 14.15
CA ASN A 78 0.84 1.95 15.03
C ASN A 78 0.98 0.65 14.24
N SER A 79 2.22 0.21 14.04
CA SER A 79 2.52 -0.99 13.24
C SER A 79 1.72 -2.22 13.71
N ASN A 80 1.48 -2.38 15.02
CA ASN A 80 0.73 -3.52 15.55
C ASN A 80 -0.76 -3.47 15.17
N VAL A 81 -1.38 -2.29 15.29
CA VAL A 81 -2.81 -2.09 14.92
C VAL A 81 -2.97 -2.22 13.41
N PHE A 82 -2.02 -1.70 12.63
CA PHE A 82 -2.00 -1.86 11.17
C PHE A 82 -1.97 -3.34 10.78
N PHE A 83 -1.03 -4.14 11.32
CA PHE A 83 -0.98 -5.57 10.99
C PHE A 83 -2.23 -6.30 11.46
N MET A 84 -2.73 -6.02 12.66
CA MET A 84 -3.91 -6.70 13.20
C MET A 84 -5.18 -6.43 12.37
N LEU A 85 -5.31 -5.24 11.78
CA LEU A 85 -6.49 -4.85 10.99
C LEU A 85 -6.36 -5.06 9.48
N PHE A 86 -5.19 -4.79 8.87
CA PHE A 86 -5.01 -4.87 7.42
C PHE A 86 -4.50 -6.22 6.93
N LEU A 87 -3.72 -6.95 7.73
CA LEU A 87 -3.21 -8.26 7.31
C LEU A 87 -4.35 -9.28 7.05
N PRO A 88 -5.42 -9.37 7.87
CA PRO A 88 -6.51 -10.29 7.58
C PRO A 88 -7.27 -9.99 6.28
N PRO A 89 -7.68 -8.73 5.98
CA PRO A 89 -8.26 -8.37 4.68
C PRO A 89 -7.33 -8.63 3.49
N ILE A 90 -6.03 -8.35 3.61
CA ILE A 90 -5.06 -8.57 2.53
C ILE A 90 -4.94 -10.07 2.22
N ILE A 91 -4.76 -10.91 3.24
CA ILE A 91 -4.67 -12.37 3.05
C ILE A 91 -6.00 -12.92 2.51
N PHE A 92 -7.13 -12.37 2.98
CA PHE A 92 -8.45 -12.79 2.50
C PHE A 92 -8.66 -12.48 1.01
N GLU A 93 -8.30 -11.28 0.54
CA GLU A 93 -8.45 -10.90 -0.87
C GLU A 93 -7.58 -11.75 -1.79
N GLN A 94 -6.32 -12.00 -1.41
CA GLN A 94 -5.42 -12.87 -2.16
C GLN A 94 -5.87 -14.34 -2.12
N GLY A 95 -6.40 -14.81 -0.99
CA GLY A 95 -6.99 -16.15 -0.85
C GLY A 95 -8.30 -16.30 -1.63
N TYR A 96 -9.10 -15.24 -1.75
CA TYR A 96 -10.35 -15.24 -2.51
C TYR A 96 -10.10 -15.29 -4.03
N HIS A 97 -9.09 -14.58 -4.52
CA HIS A 97 -8.66 -14.62 -5.93
C HIS A 97 -7.93 -15.90 -6.34
N LEU A 98 -7.69 -16.83 -5.40
CA LEU A 98 -6.99 -18.08 -5.66
C LEU A 98 -7.85 -19.08 -6.46
N HIS A 99 -7.30 -19.59 -7.56
CA HIS A 99 -7.93 -20.61 -8.38
C HIS A 99 -7.94 -21.98 -7.69
N LYS A 100 -9.03 -22.28 -6.96
CA LYS A 100 -9.19 -23.52 -6.16
C LYS A 100 -8.82 -24.79 -6.96
N GLY A 101 -9.29 -24.92 -8.20
CA GLY A 101 -9.07 -26.11 -9.02
C GLY A 101 -7.59 -26.40 -9.33
N ASN A 102 -6.78 -25.37 -9.60
CA ASN A 102 -5.34 -25.55 -9.87
C ASN A 102 -4.53 -25.64 -8.57
N PHE A 103 -4.95 -24.92 -7.54
CA PHE A 103 -4.31 -24.95 -6.23
C PHE A 103 -4.39 -26.35 -5.60
N PHE A 104 -5.59 -26.93 -5.51
CA PHE A 104 -5.76 -28.26 -4.90
C PHE A 104 -5.12 -29.38 -5.73
N ARG A 105 -5.07 -29.25 -7.07
CA ARG A 105 -4.37 -30.22 -7.93
C ARG A 105 -2.85 -30.22 -7.72
N ASN A 106 -2.26 -29.10 -7.31
CA ASN A 106 -0.81 -28.93 -7.13
C ASN A 106 -0.42 -28.66 -5.68
N LEU A 107 -1.27 -29.01 -4.72
CA LEU A 107 -1.10 -28.65 -3.31
C LEU A 107 0.22 -29.19 -2.73
N GLY A 108 0.65 -30.38 -3.14
CA GLY A 108 1.94 -30.95 -2.75
C GLY A 108 3.11 -30.05 -3.14
N THR A 109 3.21 -29.69 -4.43
CA THR A 109 4.26 -28.81 -4.94
C THR A 109 4.25 -27.43 -4.26
N ILE A 110 3.07 -26.83 -4.10
CA ILE A 110 2.92 -25.53 -3.43
C ILE A 110 3.37 -25.61 -1.97
N SER A 111 2.97 -26.66 -1.25
CA SER A 111 3.35 -26.89 0.15
C SER A 111 4.86 -27.13 0.30
N THR A 112 5.48 -27.90 -0.61
CA THR A 112 6.93 -28.09 -0.62
C THR A 112 7.67 -26.78 -0.86
N PHE A 113 7.25 -25.97 -1.84
CA PHE A 113 7.87 -24.67 -2.07
C PHE A 113 7.65 -23.70 -0.90
N ALA A 114 6.46 -23.69 -0.31
CA ALA A 114 6.15 -22.84 0.83
C ALA A 114 7.00 -23.21 2.06
N ILE A 115 7.02 -24.49 2.45
CA ILE A 115 7.75 -24.94 3.64
C ILE A 115 9.26 -24.88 3.39
N PHE A 116 9.75 -25.61 2.38
CA PHE A 116 11.18 -25.74 2.14
C PHE A 116 11.82 -24.42 1.69
N GLY A 117 11.13 -23.65 0.84
CA GLY A 117 11.59 -22.33 0.42
C GLY A 117 11.67 -21.33 1.58
N THR A 118 10.66 -21.32 2.46
CA THR A 118 10.69 -20.45 3.65
C THR A 118 11.75 -20.91 4.65
N THR A 119 11.94 -22.22 4.85
CA THR A 119 12.99 -22.75 5.74
C THR A 119 14.37 -22.35 5.25
N ILE A 120 14.69 -22.51 3.96
CA ILE A 120 15.97 -22.09 3.41
C ILE A 120 16.13 -20.57 3.54
N ASN A 121 15.11 -19.78 3.18
CA ASN A 121 15.16 -18.33 3.29
C ASN A 121 15.42 -17.87 4.73
N ALA A 122 14.74 -18.48 5.71
CA ALA A 122 14.92 -18.19 7.12
C ALA A 122 16.31 -18.60 7.62
N LEU A 123 16.83 -19.75 7.18
CA LEU A 123 18.19 -20.20 7.54
C LEU A 123 19.27 -19.28 6.95
N VAL A 124 19.14 -18.88 5.68
CA VAL A 124 20.11 -17.99 5.02
C VAL A 124 20.11 -16.61 5.68
N THR A 125 18.93 -15.98 5.78
CA THR A 125 18.77 -14.67 6.42
C THR A 125 19.20 -14.71 7.90
N GLY A 126 18.84 -15.78 8.60
CA GLY A 126 19.18 -15.97 10.02
C GLY A 126 20.67 -16.26 10.26
N ALA A 127 21.35 -16.89 9.31
CA ALA A 127 22.80 -17.09 9.34
C ALA A 127 23.59 -15.81 9.00
N GLY A 128 22.91 -14.75 8.53
CA GLY A 128 23.53 -13.47 8.21
C GLY A 128 24.25 -13.42 6.86
N LEU A 129 23.93 -14.34 5.94
CA LEU A 129 24.23 -14.19 4.51
C LEU A 129 23.17 -13.30 3.84
#